data_AF-A0A951Q638-F1
#
_entry.id   AF-A0A951Q638-F1
#
_cell.length_a   1.000
_cell.length_b   1.000
_cell.length_c   1.000
_cell.angle_alpha   90.00
_cell.angle_beta   90.00
_cell.angle_gamma   90.00
#
_symmetry.space_group_name_H-M   'P 1'
#
loop_
_entity.id
_entity.type
_entity.pdbx_description
1 polymer ?
#
loop_
_entity_poly.entity_id
_entity_poly.type
_entity_poly.pdbx_seq_one_letter_code
_entity_poly.pdbx_strand_id
1 'polypeptide(L)' 'MNGQDNPIDLWWQQVKSYAALAMERLKNGVEAVKEFLSSLTTDERWGVMLAFEEAQPQMFSQLVAEAPNWVEWMA' A
#
# COMPACT_ATOMS: atom_id res chain seq x y z
N MET A 1 -26.72 -6.94 17.97
CA MET A 1 -25.82 -7.59 17.01
C MET A 1 -24.42 -7.54 17.60
N ASN A 2 -23.90 -8.66 18.09
CA ASN A 2 -22.50 -8.73 18.49
C ASN A 2 -21.68 -8.91 17.20
N GLY A 3 -21.52 -7.81 16.45
CA GLY A 3 -20.65 -7.75 15.30
C GLY A 3 -19.22 -7.68 15.80
N GLN A 4 -18.63 -8.83 16.13
CA GLN A 4 -17.17 -8.89 16.26
C GLN A 4 -16.65 -8.69 14.85
N ASP A 5 -16.05 -7.54 14.58
CA ASP A 5 -15.35 -7.30 13.32
C ASP A 5 -14.38 -8.47 13.08
N ASN A 6 -14.58 -9.16 11.97
CA ASN A 6 -13.74 -10.27 11.55
C ASN A 6 -12.29 -9.75 11.44
N PRO A 7 -11.30 -10.40 12.07
CA PRO A 7 -9.91 -9.94 12.06
C PRO A 7 -9.35 -9.70 10.65
N ILE A 8 -9.82 -10.46 9.66
CA ILE A 8 -9.45 -10.29 8.25
C ILE A 8 -9.99 -8.97 7.70
N ASP A 9 -11.25 -8.64 8.02
CA ASP A 9 -11.88 -7.40 7.57
C ASP A 9 -11.21 -6.18 8.23
N LEU A 10 -10.84 -6.27 9.51
CA LEU A 10 -10.08 -5.21 10.20
C LEU A 10 -8.71 -4.99 9.55
N TRP A 11 -7.97 -6.08 9.30
CA TRP A 11 -6.66 -6.00 8.64
C TRP A 11 -6.79 -5.37 7.25
N TRP A 12 -7.80 -5.75 6.48
CA TRP A 12 -8.02 -5.18 5.15
C TRP A 12 -8.40 -3.68 5.18
N GLN A 13 -9.19 -3.25 6.17
CA GLN A 13 -9.49 -1.82 6.38
C GLN A 13 -8.24 -1.01 6.76
N GLN A 14 -7.35 -1.59 7.58
CA GLN A 14 -6.07 -0.97 7.92
C GLN A 14 -5.18 -0.83 6.68
N VAL A 15 -5.05 -1.90 5.89
CA VAL A 15 -4.29 -1.89 4.63
C VAL A 15 -4.80 -0.85 3.64
N LYS A 16 -6.13 -0.71 3.49
CA LYS A 16 -6.73 0.34 2.65
C LYS A 16 -6.38 1.75 3.13
N SER A 17 -6.34 1.95 4.45
CA SER A 17 -5.92 3.22 5.03
C SER A 17 -4.44 3.52 4.74
N TYR A 18 -3.59 2.51 4.82
CA TYR A 18 -2.18 2.62 4.43
C TYR A 18 -1.98 2.83 2.92
N ALA A 19 -2.81 2.24 2.06
CA ALA A 19 -2.79 2.52 0.63
C ALA A 19 -3.11 3.98 0.33
N ALA A 20 -4.06 4.59 1.05
CA ALA A 20 -4.31 6.02 0.95
C ALA A 20 -3.08 6.86 1.31
N LEU A 21 -2.37 6.49 2.38
CA LEU A 21 -1.12 7.15 2.74
C LEU A 21 -0.04 6.95 1.67
N ALA A 22 0.13 5.75 1.11
CA ALA A 22 1.07 5.50 0.03
C ALA A 22 0.79 6.38 -1.20
N MET A 23 -0.48 6.55 -1.58
CA MET A 23 -0.90 7.46 -2.63
C MET A 23 -0.54 8.92 -2.31
N GLU A 24 -0.73 9.37 -1.08
CA GLU A 24 -0.31 10.71 -0.66
C GLU A 24 1.21 10.88 -0.69
N ARG A 25 1.97 9.85 -0.31
CA ARG A 25 3.44 9.86 -0.35
C ARG A 25 3.97 9.91 -1.77
N LEU A 26 3.34 9.23 -2.73
CA LEU A 26 3.78 9.23 -4.12
C LEU A 26 3.76 10.64 -4.75
N LYS A 27 2.90 11.55 -4.27
CA LYS A 27 2.92 12.96 -4.68
C LYS A 27 4.23 13.67 -4.34
N ASN A 28 5.01 13.12 -3.40
CA ASN A 28 6.34 13.58 -3.02
C ASN A 28 7.46 12.72 -3.62
N GLY A 29 7.13 11.75 -4.49
CA GLY A 29 8.06 10.86 -5.17
C GLY A 29 8.08 9.43 -4.63
N VAL A 30 8.64 8.51 -5.43
CA VAL A 30 8.69 7.07 -5.13
C VAL A 30 9.51 6.72 -3.90
N GLU A 31 10.57 7.47 -3.58
CA GLU A 31 11.37 7.23 -2.37
C GLU A 31 10.54 7.45 -1.09
N ALA A 32 9.63 8.43 -1.07
CA ALA A 32 8.74 8.63 0.08
C ALA A 32 7.75 7.46 0.27
N VAL A 33 7.37 6.78 -0.82
CA VAL A 33 6.55 5.56 -0.76
C VAL A 33 7.38 4.40 -0.21
N LYS A 34 8.61 4.22 -0.70
CA LYS A 34 9.54 3.20 -0.23
C LYS A 34 9.86 3.34 1.26
N GLU A 35 10.17 4.56 1.71
CA GLU A 35 10.39 4.86 3.14
C GLU A 35 9.15 4.52 3.97
N PHE A 36 7.95 4.91 3.52
CA PHE A 36 6.71 4.56 4.19
C PHE A 36 6.52 3.03 4.30
N LEU A 37 6.67 2.31 3.19
CA LEU A 37 6.53 0.85 3.15
C LEU A 37 7.55 0.16 4.07
N SER A 38 8.77 0.69 4.19
CA SER A 38 9.81 0.12 5.05
C SER A 38 9.43 0.07 6.54
N SER A 39 8.49 0.93 6.97
CA SER A 39 7.95 0.93 8.34
C SER A 39 6.87 -0.14 8.59
N LEU A 40 6.39 -0.81 7.54
CA LEU A 40 5.35 -1.82 7.59
C LEU A 40 5.92 -3.24 7.59
N THR A 41 5.12 -4.19 8.06
CA THR A 41 5.40 -5.63 7.90
C THR A 41 5.30 -6.05 6.44
N THR A 42 5.94 -7.17 6.08
CA THR A 42 5.91 -7.71 4.71
C THR A 42 4.49 -7.91 4.19
N ASP A 43 3.59 -8.49 4.99
CA ASP A 43 2.20 -8.72 4.58
C ASP A 43 1.44 -7.42 4.36
N GLU A 44 1.66 -6.41 5.21
CA GLU A 44 1.06 -5.09 5.04
C GLU A 44 1.58 -4.39 3.78
N ARG A 45 2.87 -4.50 3.45
CA ARG A 45 3.42 -3.92 2.22
C ARG A 45 2.73 -4.49 0.99
N TRP A 46 2.59 -5.82 0.92
CA TRP A 46 1.87 -6.48 -0.16
C TRP A 46 0.40 -6.07 -0.21
N GLY A 47 -0.27 -6.06 0.94
CA GLY A 47 -1.65 -5.60 1.04
C GLY A 47 -1.81 -4.17 0.53
N VAL A 48 -0.90 -3.27 0.91
CA VAL A 48 -0.91 -1.86 0.51
C VAL A 48 -0.77 -1.71 -1.00
N MET A 49 0.19 -2.43 -1.60
CA MET A 49 0.39 -2.38 -3.05
C MET A 49 -0.82 -2.91 -3.80
N LEU A 50 -1.45 -3.99 -3.33
CA LEU A 50 -2.69 -4.52 -3.91
C LEU A 50 -3.86 -3.52 -3.78
N ALA A 51 -4.11 -3.01 -2.58
CA ALA A 51 -5.19 -2.05 -2.34
C ALA A 51 -4.97 -0.72 -3.07
N PHE A 52 -3.72 -0.31 -3.29
CA PHE A 52 -3.37 0.85 -4.11
C PHE A 52 -3.68 0.56 -5.59
N GLU A 53 -3.19 -0.54 -6.16
CA GLU A 53 -3.49 -0.93 -7.54
C GLU A 53 -5.00 -0.98 -7.82
N GLU A 54 -5.77 -1.61 -6.92
CA GLU A 54 -7.23 -1.69 -7.04
C GLU A 54 -7.92 -0.31 -7.00
N ALA A 55 -7.45 0.60 -6.15
CA ALA A 55 -8.08 1.91 -5.96
C ALA A 55 -7.70 2.93 -7.03
N GLN A 56 -6.45 2.93 -7.49
CA GLN A 56 -5.90 3.93 -8.41
C GLN A 56 -4.90 3.29 -9.40
N PRO A 57 -5.36 2.47 -10.36
CA PRO A 57 -4.49 1.70 -11.26
C PRO A 57 -3.59 2.58 -12.14
N GLN A 58 -4.05 3.77 -12.52
CA GLN A 58 -3.26 4.72 -13.31
C GLN A 58 -2.09 5.30 -12.51
N MET A 59 -2.33 5.66 -11.25
CA MET A 59 -1.31 6.19 -10.35
C MET A 59 -0.33 5.10 -9.91
N PHE A 60 -0.83 3.88 -9.71
CA PHE A 60 0.02 2.70 -9.51
C PHE A 60 0.94 2.47 -10.72
N SER A 61 0.41 2.57 -11.94
CA SER A 61 1.22 2.46 -13.17
C SER A 61 2.35 3.51 -13.23
N GLN A 62 2.13 4.72 -12.71
CA GLN A 62 3.18 5.74 -12.60
C GLN A 62 4.27 5.33 -11.61
N LEU A 63 3.89 4.82 -10.43
CA LEU A 63 4.84 4.28 -9.46
C LEU A 63 5.69 3.17 -10.09
N VAL A 64 5.08 2.22 -10.80
CA VAL A 64 5.80 1.11 -11.44
C VAL A 64 6.73 1.61 -12.55
N ALA A 65 6.32 2.64 -13.31
CA ALA A 65 7.15 3.23 -14.35
C ALA A 65 8.38 3.96 -13.76
N GLU A 66 8.22 4.65 -12.64
CA GLU A 66 9.30 5.36 -11.95
C GLU A 66 10.20 4.45 -11.12
N ALA A 67 9.63 3.38 -10.55
CA ALA A 67 10.33 2.40 -9.73
C ALA A 67 10.04 0.96 -10.23
N PRO A 68 10.63 0.55 -11.37
CA PRO A 68 10.36 -0.78 -11.96
C PRO A 68 10.79 -1.95 -11.06
N ASN A 69 11.65 -1.70 -10.07
CA ASN A 69 12.11 -2.67 -9.08
C ASN A 69 11.36 -2.57 -7.74
N TRP A 70 10.19 -1.93 -7.68
CA TRP A 70 9.41 -1.77 -6.44
C TRP A 70 9.13 -3.08 -5.69
N VAL A 71 9.09 -4.21 -6.41
CA VAL A 71 8.89 -5.55 -5.83
C VAL A 71 10.01 -5.90 -4.83
N GLU A 72 11.23 -5.39 -5.03
CA GLU A 72 12.35 -5.58 -4.09
C GLU A 72 12.08 -4.95 -2.72
N TRP A 73 11.16 -3.99 -2.62
CA TRP A 73 10.80 -3.34 -1.36
C TRP A 73 9.85 -4.19 -0.51
N MET A 74 9.32 -5.26 -1.09
CA MET A 74 8.40 -6.17 -0.42
C MET A 74 9.11 -7.22 0.43
N ALA A 75 10.45 -7.23 0.44
CA ALA A 75 11.28 -8.14 1.23
C ALA A 75 11.43 -7.72 2.70
#